data_AF-A0A0J5NTZ7-F1
#
_entry.id   AF-A0A0J5NTZ7-F1
#
_cell.length_a   1.000
_cell.length_b   1.000
_cell.length_c   1.000
_cell.angle_alpha   90.00
_cell.angle_beta   90.00
_cell.angle_gamma   90.00
#
_symmetry.space_group_name_H-M   'P 1'
#
loop_
_entity.id
_entity.type
_entity.pdbx_description
1 polymer ?
#
loop_
_entity_poly.entity_id
_entity_poly.type
_entity_poly.pdbx_seq_one_letter_code
_entity_poly.pdbx_strand_id
1 'polypeptide(L)' 'MKKPLCIIAFGVLTILFLFFMPDGGIYSYVRNNIAMSGDGGVAMDNYESVVLLIKLAISAALALAVVGVGGRRFRSAK' A
#
# COMPACT_ATOMS: atom_id res chain seq x y z
N MET A 1 2.21 23.22 1.95
CA MET A 1 3.36 22.49 1.37
C MET A 1 3.44 22.77 -0.13
N LYS A 2 4.64 22.90 -0.71
CA LYS A 2 4.81 23.05 -2.16
C LYS A 2 4.30 21.78 -2.85
N LYS A 3 3.51 21.89 -3.93
CA LYS A 3 2.97 20.75 -4.69
C LYS A 3 3.98 19.62 -4.96
N PRO A 4 5.23 19.89 -5.42
CA PRO A 4 6.21 18.82 -5.64
C PRO A 4 6.62 18.09 -4.36
N LEU A 5 6.64 18.77 -3.21
CA LEU A 5 7.02 18.18 -1.92
C LEU A 5 5.99 17.14 -1.45
N CYS A 6 4.71 17.36 -1.72
CA CYS A 6 3.65 16.40 -1.38
C CYS A 6 3.75 15.11 -2.19
N ILE A 7 4.16 15.21 -3.47
CA ILE A 7 4.35 14.06 -4.35
C ILE A 7 5.54 13.21 -3.86
N ILE A 8 6.65 13.87 -3.51
CA ILE A 8 7.82 13.19 -2.95
C ILE A 8 7.47 12.52 -1.61
N ALA A 9 6.80 13.24 -0.71
CA ALA A 9 6.36 12.69 0.57
C ALA A 9 5.41 11.50 0.39
N PHE A 10 4.48 11.57 -0.56
CA PHE A 10 3.59 10.47 -0.89
C PHE A 10 4.37 9.23 -1.34
N GLY A 11 5.32 9.38 -2.27
CA GLY A 11 6.15 8.27 -2.75
C GLY A 11 6.97 7.64 -1.62
N VAL A 12 7.66 8.46 -0.82
CA VAL A 12 8.48 7.99 0.31
C VAL A 12 7.62 7.27 1.36
N LEU A 13 6.48 7.84 1.74
CA LEU A 13 5.57 7.21 2.71
C LEU A 13 5.00 5.90 2.18
N THR A 14 4.65 5.82 0.90
CA THR A 14 4.14 4.58 0.29
C THR A 14 5.17 3.47 0.38
N ILE A 15 6.43 3.76 0.02
CA ILE A 15 7.53 2.80 0.12
C ILE A 15 7.76 2.42 1.59
N LEU A 16 7.76 3.39 2.50
CA LEU A 16 8.01 3.15 3.92
C LEU A 16 6.93 2.26 4.55
N PHE A 17 5.65 2.51 4.23
CA PHE A 17 4.55 1.65 4.65
C PHE A 17 4.64 0.25 4.03
N LEU A 18 5.02 0.14 2.75
CA LEU A 18 5.19 -1.16 2.09
C LEU A 18 6.19 -2.06 2.83
N PHE A 19 7.33 -1.48 3.25
CA PHE A 19 8.39 -2.20 3.99
C PHE A 19 8.02 -2.51 5.44
N PHE A 20 7.31 -1.61 6.13
CA PHE A 20 6.93 -1.82 7.53
C PHE A 20 5.66 -2.65 7.70
N MET A 21 4.88 -2.85 6.65
CA MET A 21 3.60 -3.54 6.74
C MET A 21 3.80 -5.04 6.99
N PRO A 22 3.27 -5.58 8.11
CA PRO A 22 3.43 -7.00 8.43
C PRO A 22 2.72 -7.89 7.41
N ASP A 23 3.43 -8.89 6.93
CA ASP A 23 3.00 -9.83 5.90
C ASP A 23 1.85 -10.74 6.35
N GLY A 24 1.94 -11.31 7.55
CA GLY A 24 1.12 -12.46 7.96
C GLY A 24 -0.39 -12.28 7.80
N GLY A 25 -0.92 -11.09 8.08
CA GLY A 25 -2.35 -10.80 7.93
C GLY A 25 -2.83 -10.82 6.47
N ILE A 26 -2.02 -10.30 5.55
CA ILE A 26 -2.38 -10.21 4.13
C ILE A 26 -2.26 -11.59 3.48
N TYR A 27 -1.20 -12.33 3.79
CA TYR A 27 -1.03 -13.71 3.32
C TYR A 27 -2.22 -14.59 3.76
N SER A 28 -2.64 -14.48 5.02
CA SER A 28 -3.81 -15.21 5.53
C SER A 28 -5.11 -14.78 4.84
N TYR A 29 -5.29 -13.48 4.57
CA TYR A 29 -6.46 -12.97 3.88
C TYR A 29 -6.55 -13.51 2.46
N VAL A 30 -5.47 -13.41 1.68
CA VAL A 30 -5.44 -13.89 0.29
C VAL A 30 -5.68 -15.40 0.24
N ARG A 31 -5.04 -16.17 1.13
CA ARG A 31 -5.22 -17.63 1.20
C ARG A 31 -6.67 -18.03 1.45
N ASN A 32 -7.38 -17.32 2.33
CA ASN A 32 -8.74 -17.69 2.71
C ASN A 32 -9.83 -17.16 1.77
N ASN A 33 -9.56 -16.09 1.01
CA ASN A 33 -10.59 -15.38 0.24
C ASN A 33 -10.38 -15.40 -1.27
N ILE A 34 -9.19 -15.75 -1.76
CA ILE A 34 -8.87 -15.71 -3.18
C ILE A 34 -8.50 -17.12 -3.65
N ALA A 35 -9.38 -17.71 -4.45
CA ALA A 35 -9.10 -18.97 -5.12
C ALA A 35 -8.08 -18.71 -6.25
N MET A 36 -6.88 -19.26 -6.09
CA MET A 36 -5.84 -19.23 -7.12
C MET A 36 -5.92 -20.50 -7.96
N SER A 37 -6.04 -20.35 -9.28
CA SER A 37 -5.99 -21.45 -10.23
C SER A 37 -4.66 -21.43 -10.98
N GLY A 38 -4.08 -22.61 -11.21
CA GLY A 38 -2.81 -22.76 -11.91
C GLY A 38 -2.03 -23.96 -11.40
N ASP A 39 -1.05 -24.40 -12.20
CA ASP A 39 0.01 -25.29 -11.71
C ASP A 39 0.74 -24.62 -10.53
N GLY A 40 1.36 -25.40 -9.66
CA GLY A 40 1.96 -24.93 -8.40
C GLY A 40 2.89 -23.73 -8.57
N GLY A 41 3.66 -23.66 -9.65
CA GLY A 41 4.52 -22.51 -9.95
C GLY A 41 3.76 -21.23 -10.33
N VAL A 42 2.81 -21.35 -11.26
CA VAL A 42 2.00 -20.21 -11.74
C VAL A 42 1.06 -19.71 -10.63
N ALA A 43 0.49 -20.63 -9.85
CA ALA A 43 -0.37 -20.29 -8.72
C ALA A 43 0.40 -19.54 -7.61
N MET A 44 1.66 -19.90 -7.37
CA MET A 44 2.50 -19.24 -6.38
C MET A 44 2.91 -17.82 -6.81
N ASP A 45 3.31 -17.62 -8.07
CA ASP A 45 3.66 -16.28 -8.57
C ASP A 45 2.46 -15.33 -8.56
N ASN A 46 1.29 -15.85 -8.94
CA ASN A 46 0.04 -15.08 -8.90
C ASN A 46 -0.38 -14.75 -7.46
N TYR A 47 -0.16 -15.67 -6.53
CA TYR A 47 -0.39 -15.46 -5.10
C TYR A 47 0.50 -14.35 -4.53
N GLU A 48 1.81 -14.40 -4.77
CA GLU A 48 2.75 -13.36 -4.32
C GLU A 48 2.44 -12.00 -4.95
N SER A 49 2.13 -11.97 -6.24
CA SER A 49 1.74 -10.75 -6.94
C SER A 49 0.50 -10.10 -6.33
N VAL A 50 -0.53 -10.88 -5.99
CA VAL A 50 -1.75 -10.37 -5.35
C VAL A 50 -1.47 -9.85 -3.94
N VAL A 51 -0.66 -10.55 -3.15
CA VAL A 51 -0.24 -10.09 -1.82
C VAL A 51 0.48 -8.74 -1.93
N LEU A 52 1.41 -8.61 -2.88
CA LEU A 52 2.18 -7.38 -3.11
C LEU A 52 1.27 -6.23 -3.55
N LEU A 53 0.30 -6.50 -4.42
CA LEU A 53 -0.65 -5.49 -4.90
C LEU A 53 -1.56 -4.98 -3.79
N ILE A 54 -2.04 -5.86 -2.89
CA ILE A 54 -2.82 -5.48 -1.71
C ILE A 54 -1.96 -4.64 -0.75
N LYS A 55 -0.71 -5.06 -0.49
CA LYS A 55 0.24 -4.30 0.31
C LYS A 55 0.45 -2.89 -0.24
N LEU A 56 0.67 -2.80 -1.54
CA LEU A 56 0.86 -1.53 -2.23
C LEU A 56 -0.37 -0.64 -2.13
N ALA A 57 -1.57 -1.20 -2.33
CA ALA A 57 -2.82 -0.47 -2.24
C ALA A 57 -3.06 0.10 -0.83
N ILE A 58 -2.86 -0.70 0.21
CA ILE A 58 -3.03 -0.25 1.60
C ILE A 58 -1.98 0.81 1.95
N SER A 59 -0.73 0.60 1.54
CA SER A 59 0.37 1.55 1.76
C SER A 59 0.11 2.90 1.08
N ALA A 60 -0.36 2.87 -0.18
CA ALA A 60 -0.73 4.07 -0.91
C ALA A 60 -1.94 4.78 -0.26
N ALA A 61 -2.96 4.04 0.20
CA ALA A 61 -4.10 4.62 0.90
C ALA A 61 -3.70 5.32 2.21
N LEU A 62 -2.81 4.70 3.00
CA LEU A 62 -2.26 5.30 4.22
C LEU A 62 -1.42 6.54 3.92
N ALA A 63 -0.55 6.48 2.91
CA ALA A 63 0.25 7.62 2.49
C ALA A 63 -0.62 8.78 2.00
N LEU A 64 -1.68 8.51 1.24
CA LEU A 64 -2.67 9.50 0.83
C LEU A 64 -3.41 10.11 2.03
N ALA A 65 -3.78 9.29 3.02
CA ALA A 65 -4.43 9.79 4.23
C ALA A 65 -3.50 10.74 5.00
N VAL A 66 -2.23 10.39 5.17
CA VAL A 66 -1.23 11.23 5.87
C VAL A 66 -0.99 12.54 5.11
N VAL A 67 -0.70 12.47 3.81
CA VAL A 67 -0.45 13.66 2.98
C VAL A 67 -1.70 14.52 2.83
N GLY A 68 -2.88 13.88 2.71
CA GLY A 68 -4.17 14.56 2.58
C GLY A 68 -4.62 15.26 3.87
N VAL A 69 -4.42 14.64 5.03
CA VAL A 69 -4.68 15.28 6.33
C VAL A 69 -3.67 16.40 6.61
N GLY A 70 -2.37 16.15 6.34
CA GLY A 70 -1.33 17.16 6.47
C GLY A 70 -1.56 18.37 5.56
N GLY A 71 -1.97 18.13 4.31
CA GLY A 71 -2.31 19.17 3.35
C GLY A 71 -3.56 19.98 3.72
N ARG A 72 -4.60 19.33 4.26
CA ARG A 72 -5.80 20.01 4.77
C ARG A 72 -5.51 20.87 5.99
N ARG A 73 -4.76 20.35 6.98
CA ARG A 73 -4.36 21.13 8.17
C ARG A 73 -3.51 22.35 7.83
N PHE A 74 -2.57 22.22 6.88
CA PHE A 74 -1.76 23.37 6.43
C PHE A 74 -2.55 24.45 5.70
N ARG A 75 -3.70 24.11 5.10
CA ARG A 75 -4.56 25.06 4.39
C ARG A 75 -5.52 25.81 5.33
N SER A 76 -5.87 25.23 6.49
CA SER A 76 -6.71 25.88 7.50
C SER A 76 -5.94 26.73 8.52
N ALA A 77 -4.61 26.63 8.56
CA ALA A 77 -3.74 27.42 9.45
C ALA A 77 -3.18 28.69 8.78
N LYS A 78 -3.71 29.07 7.60
CA LYS A 78 -3.34 30.26 6.85
C LYS A 78 -4.61 31.04 6.52
#